data_AF-A0A9E4AHJ5-F1
#
_entry.id   AF-A0A9E4AHJ5-F1
#
_cell.length_a   1.000
_cell.length_b   1.000
_cell.length_c   1.000
_cell.angle_alpha   90.00
_cell.angle_beta   90.00
_cell.angle_gamma   90.00
#
_symmetry.space_group_name_H-M   'P 1'
#
loop_
_entity.id
_entity.type
_entity.pdbx_description
1 polymer ?
#
loop_
_entity_poly.entity_id
_entity_poly.type
_entity_poly.pdbx_seq_one_letter_code
_entity_poly.pdbx_strand_id
1 'polypeptide(L)'
;MKLYFKEPSVDERNFINQILSTKNFKDMLRHEHLFEGKPCADPFIIAAAKFIDGCVVTEESKKPNSPNIPNVCEHFNIDCTNLQGFMEREGWKF
;
A
#
# COMPACT_ATOMS: atom_id res chain seq x y z
N MET A 1 7.57 10.35 23.48
CA MET A 1 6.78 10.34 22.23
C MET A 1 6.88 8.94 21.63
N LYS A 2 5.76 8.20 21.51
CA LYS A 2 5.77 6.87 20.86
C LYS A 2 5.59 7.07 19.35
N LEU A 3 6.57 6.63 18.57
CA LEU A 3 6.47 6.53 17.12
C LEU A 3 5.75 5.21 16.81
N TYR A 4 4.53 5.29 16.27
CA TYR A 4 3.77 4.10 15.84
C TYR A 4 4.21 3.61 14.45
N PHE A 5 4.87 4.48 13.68
CA PHE A 5 5.33 4.19 12.32
C PHE A 5 6.84 4.34 12.23
N LYS A 6 7.46 3.43 11.47
CA LYS A 6 8.86 3.51 11.09
C LYS A 6 9.02 4.60 10.03
N GLU A 7 10.08 5.39 10.14
CA GLU A 7 10.44 6.31 9.05
C GLU A 7 10.87 5.51 7.81
N PRO A 8 10.34 5.84 6.63
CA PRO A 8 10.70 5.12 5.42
C PRO A 8 12.16 5.37 5.04
N SER A 9 12.83 4.29 4.61
CA SER A 9 14.17 4.33 4.02
C SER A 9 14.20 5.20 2.77
N VAL A 10 15.41 5.46 2.25
CA VAL A 10 15.57 6.17 0.98
C VAL A 10 14.93 5.39 -0.16
N ASP A 11 15.08 4.06 -0.15
CA ASP A 11 14.51 3.18 -1.19
C ASP A 11 12.98 3.12 -1.11
N GLU A 12 12.43 3.05 0.10
CA GLU A 12 10.98 3.12 0.33
C GLU A 12 10.43 4.47 -0.17
N ARG A 13 11.10 5.59 0.10
CA ARG A 13 10.70 6.92 -0.40
C ARG A 13 10.76 7.02 -1.93
N ASN A 14 11.82 6.50 -2.55
CA ASN A 14 11.95 6.48 -4.01
C ASN A 14 10.81 5.66 -4.63
N PHE A 15 10.46 4.52 -4.03
CA PHE A 15 9.37 3.69 -4.50
C PHE A 15 7.99 4.33 -4.27
N ILE A 16 7.77 5.01 -3.13
CA ILE A 16 6.56 5.82 -2.89
C ILE A 16 6.42 6.86 -4.02
N ASN A 17 7.48 7.60 -4.34
CA ASN A 17 7.43 8.56 -5.44
C ASN A 17 7.10 7.92 -6.79
N GLN A 18 7.54 6.67 -7.03
CA GLN A 18 7.19 5.90 -8.22
C GLN A 18 5.70 5.52 -8.26
N ILE A 19 5.13 5.05 -7.15
CA ILE A 19 3.68 4.77 -7.04
C ILE A 19 2.90 6.03 -7.41
N LEU A 20 3.25 7.15 -6.78
CA LEU A 20 2.55 8.43 -6.95
C LEU A 20 2.71 9.06 -8.33
N SER A 21 3.80 8.74 -9.04
CA SER A 21 4.04 9.23 -10.40
C SER A 21 3.24 8.45 -11.46
N THR A 22 2.71 7.27 -11.12
CA THR A 22 1.99 6.40 -12.04
C THR A 22 0.61 6.98 -12.35
N LYS A 23 0.29 7.17 -13.64
CA LYS A 23 -0.88 7.93 -14.13
C LYS A 23 -2.21 7.51 -13.49
N ASN A 24 -2.43 6.22 -13.28
CA ASN A 24 -3.67 5.67 -12.71
C ASN A 24 -3.71 5.72 -11.17
N PHE A 25 -2.60 6.05 -10.51
CA PHE A 25 -2.44 6.05 -9.05
C PHE A 25 -2.19 7.46 -8.49
N LYS A 26 -2.20 8.50 -9.34
CA LYS A 26 -2.16 9.89 -8.86
C LYS A 26 -3.34 10.22 -7.95
N ASP A 27 -4.49 9.63 -8.24
CA ASP A 27 -5.73 9.82 -7.48
C ASP A 27 -5.73 9.11 -6.12
N MET A 28 -4.72 8.26 -5.80
CA MET A 28 -4.47 7.80 -4.42
C MET A 28 -4.23 9.00 -3.50
N LEU A 29 -3.59 10.03 -4.07
CA LEU A 29 -3.49 11.35 -3.47
C LEU A 29 -4.72 12.14 -3.92
N ARG A 30 -5.80 12.13 -3.14
CA ARG A 30 -6.78 13.22 -3.28
C ARG A 30 -5.98 14.52 -3.14
N HIS A 31 -6.13 15.43 -4.11
CA HIS A 31 -5.44 16.72 -4.15
C HIS A 31 -5.48 17.46 -2.80
N GLU A 32 -6.55 17.25 -2.03
CA GLU A 32 -6.81 17.77 -0.69
C GLU A 32 -5.72 17.37 0.34
N HIS A 33 -5.22 16.13 0.30
CA HIS A 33 -4.24 15.61 1.27
C HIS A 33 -2.82 16.12 1.04
N LEU A 34 -2.48 16.52 -0.20
CA LEU A 34 -1.20 17.16 -0.53
C LEU A 34 -1.05 18.55 0.10
N PHE A 35 -2.13 19.34 0.12
CA PHE A 35 -2.11 20.71 0.67
C PHE A 35 -2.21 20.73 2.20
N GLU A 36 -2.81 19.71 2.81
CA GLU A 36 -2.99 19.64 4.27
C GLU A 36 -1.88 18.86 4.99
N GLY A 37 -0.91 18.28 4.27
CA GLY A 37 0.15 17.45 4.87
C GLY A 37 -0.39 16.19 5.54
N LYS A 38 -1.58 15.72 5.14
CA LYS A 38 -2.20 14.54 5.74
C LYS A 38 -1.53 13.28 5.18
N PRO A 39 -1.04 12.37 6.05
CA PRO A 39 -0.36 11.16 5.61
C PRO A 39 -1.35 10.25 4.87
N CYS A 40 -1.15 10.10 3.56
CA CYS A 40 -1.76 9.02 2.79
C CYS A 40 -0.99 7.74 3.12
N ALA A 41 -1.57 6.84 3.92
CA ALA A 41 -0.86 5.69 4.48
C ALA A 41 -0.56 4.61 3.43
N ASP A 42 -1.42 4.47 2.43
CA ASP A 42 -1.40 3.34 1.50
C ASP A 42 -0.07 3.19 0.74
N PRO A 43 0.52 4.25 0.15
CA PRO A 43 1.82 4.13 -0.50
C PRO A 43 2.94 3.70 0.45
N PHE A 44 2.87 4.08 1.74
CA PHE A 44 3.89 3.75 2.73
C PHE A 44 3.82 2.28 3.14
N ILE A 45 2.62 1.74 3.38
CA ILE A 45 2.47 0.32 3.72
C ILE A 45 2.81 -0.60 2.54
N ILE A 46 2.47 -0.20 1.31
CA ILE A 46 2.82 -0.93 0.09
C ILE A 46 4.34 -0.93 -0.12
N ALA A 47 4.99 0.21 0.09
CA ALA A 47 6.44 0.30 0.03
C ALA A 47 7.11 -0.58 1.10
N ALA A 48 6.64 -0.50 2.34
CA ALA A 48 7.15 -1.33 3.42
C ALA A 48 7.03 -2.83 3.06
N ALA A 49 5.86 -3.29 2.61
CA ALA A 49 5.64 -4.67 2.19
C ALA A 49 6.63 -5.11 1.10
N LYS A 50 6.88 -4.27 0.09
CA LYS A 50 7.86 -4.58 -0.96
C LYS A 50 9.28 -4.80 -0.41
N PHE A 51 9.74 -3.95 0.49
CA PHE A 51 11.12 -4.01 0.99
C PHE A 51 11.34 -5.01 2.12
N ILE A 52 10.28 -5.52 2.73
CA ILE A 52 10.35 -6.63 3.69
C ILE A 52 9.97 -7.98 3.09
N ASP A 53 9.70 -8.04 1.78
CA ASP A 53 9.15 -9.23 1.09
C ASP A 53 7.87 -9.75 1.77
N GLY A 54 7.00 -8.81 2.15
CA GLY A 54 5.77 -9.05 2.87
C GLY A 54 4.52 -9.05 2.00
N CYS A 55 3.40 -9.42 2.62
CA CYS A 55 2.07 -9.41 2.01
C CYS A 55 1.26 -8.22 2.53
N VAL A 56 0.63 -7.47 1.63
CA VAL A 56 -0.36 -6.45 2.02
C VAL A 56 -1.71 -7.13 2.23
N VAL A 57 -2.25 -7.03 3.45
CA VAL A 57 -3.60 -7.52 3.78
C VAL A 57 -4.58 -6.35 3.78
N THR A 58 -5.58 -6.38 2.90
CA THR A 58 -6.59 -5.32 2.77
C THR A 58 -7.97 -5.88 2.46
N GLU A 59 -9.03 -5.24 2.97
CA GLU A 59 -10.42 -5.53 2.63
C GLU A 59 -10.94 -4.69 1.45
N GLU A 60 -10.07 -3.90 0.81
CA GLU A 60 -10.44 -3.20 -0.41
C GLU A 60 -10.68 -4.18 -1.56
N SER A 61 -11.82 -4.02 -2.23
CA SER A 61 -12.13 -4.81 -3.43
C SER A 61 -11.43 -4.21 -4.64
N LYS A 62 -10.86 -5.08 -5.49
CA LYS A 62 -10.29 -4.71 -6.79
C LYS A 62 -11.36 -4.04 -7.69
N LYS A 63 -11.14 -2.80 -8.10
CA LYS A 63 -12.00 -2.10 -9.06
C LYS A 63 -11.16 -1.70 -10.28
N PRO A 64 -11.59 -2.00 -11.52
CA PRO A 64 -10.81 -1.63 -12.70
C PRO A 64 -10.48 -0.13 -12.72
N ASN A 65 -9.23 0.20 -13.05
CA ASN A 65 -8.74 1.58 -13.19
C ASN A 65 -8.87 2.46 -11.93
N SER A 66 -9.04 1.88 -10.73
CA SER A 66 -9.05 2.63 -9.48
C SER A 66 -7.67 2.66 -8.82
N PRO A 67 -7.33 3.70 -8.05
CA PRO A 67 -6.10 3.77 -7.28
C PRO A 67 -6.26 3.08 -5.91
N ASN A 68 -6.74 1.84 -5.87
CA ASN A 68 -6.89 1.10 -4.60
C ASN A 68 -5.68 0.19 -4.35
N ILE A 69 -5.47 -0.24 -3.11
CA ILE A 69 -4.32 -1.06 -2.73
C ILE A 69 -4.14 -2.29 -3.65
N PRO A 70 -5.17 -3.12 -3.94
CA PRO A 70 -5.00 -4.30 -4.78
C PRO A 70 -4.45 -4.01 -6.18
N ASN A 71 -4.88 -2.92 -6.83
CA ASN A 71 -4.39 -2.57 -8.17
C ASN A 71 -2.94 -2.10 -8.15
N VAL A 72 -2.54 -1.36 -7.11
CA VAL A 72 -1.16 -0.91 -6.96
C VAL A 72 -0.25 -2.11 -6.69
N CYS A 73 -0.64 -2.98 -5.77
CA CYS A 73 0.11 -4.21 -5.49
C CYS A 73 0.25 -5.08 -6.74
N GLU A 74 -0.83 -5.30 -7.50
CA GLU A 74 -0.77 -6.04 -8.76
C GLU A 74 0.18 -5.38 -9.78
N HIS A 75 0.08 -4.06 -9.96
CA HIS A 75 0.92 -3.34 -10.93
C HIS A 75 2.42 -3.46 -10.62
N PHE A 76 2.79 -3.48 -9.34
CA PHE A 76 4.18 -3.58 -8.90
C PHE A 76 4.62 -5.01 -8.53
N ASN A 77 3.78 -6.01 -8.77
CA ASN A 77 4.00 -7.42 -8.40
C ASN A 77 4.33 -7.61 -6.91
N ILE A 78 3.55 -6.97 -6.03
CA ILE A 78 3.65 -7.08 -4.57
C ILE A 78 2.55 -8.05 -4.10
N ASP A 79 2.89 -8.98 -3.21
CA ASP A 79 1.90 -9.92 -2.67
C ASP A 79 0.82 -9.16 -1.90
N CYS A 80 -0.44 -9.52 -2.17
CA CYS A 80 -1.60 -8.86 -1.64
C CYS A 80 -2.76 -9.84 -1.52
N THR A 81 -3.47 -9.80 -0.40
CA THR A 81 -4.63 -10.64 -0.15
C THR A 81 -5.63 -9.95 0.79
N ASN A 82 -6.78 -10.57 1.03
CA ASN A 82 -7.75 -10.13 2.04
C ASN A 82 -7.55 -10.89 3.35
N LEU A 83 -8.29 -10.54 4.41
CA LEU A 83 -8.12 -11.17 5.71
C LEU A 83 -8.34 -12.69 5.64
N GLN A 84 -9.38 -13.13 4.92
CA GLN A 84 -9.66 -14.55 4.74
C GLN A 84 -8.49 -15.28 4.07
N GLY A 85 -7.99 -14.76 2.94
CA GLY A 85 -6.88 -15.36 2.21
C GLY A 85 -5.59 -15.38 3.03
N PHE A 86 -5.36 -14.37 3.88
CA PHE A 86 -4.25 -14.38 4.84
C PHE A 86 -4.43 -15.49 5.89
N MET A 87 -5.60 -15.58 6.52
CA MET A 87 -5.90 -16.62 7.53
C MET A 87 -5.74 -18.04 6.97
N GLU A 88 -6.19 -18.27 5.73
CA GLU A 88 -6.05 -19.56 5.04
C GLU A 88 -4.59 -19.91 4.77
N ARG A 89 -3.77 -18.94 4.31
CA ARG A 89 -2.32 -19.12 4.09
C ARG A 89 -1.57 -19.47 5.37
N GLU A 90 -1.96 -18.84 6.49
CA GLU A 90 -1.36 -19.06 7.80
C GLU A 90 -1.94 -20.30 8.54
N GLY A 91 -2.90 -21.01 7.94
CA GLY A 91 -3.46 -22.24 8.50
C GLY A 91 -4.28 -22.05 9.77
N TRP A 92 -4.94 -20.89 9.92
CA TRP A 92 -5.77 -20.61 11.09
C TRP A 92 -7.00 -21.54 11.11
N LYS A 93 -7.39 -21.96 12.32
CA LYS A 93 -8.56 -22.81 12.54
C LYS A 93 -9.54 -22.07 13.44
N PHE A 94 -10.82 -22.09 13.08
CA PHE A 94 -11.92 -21.43 13.78
C PHE A 94 -12.95 -22.45 14.25
#